data_AF-A0A095X902-F1
#
_entry.id   AF-A0A095X902-F1
#
_cell.length_a   1.000
_cell.length_b   1.000
_cell.length_c   1.000
_cell.angle_alpha   90.00
_cell.angle_beta   90.00
_cell.angle_gamma   90.00
#
_symmetry.space_group_name_H-M   'P 1'
#
loop_
_entity.id
_entity.type
_entity.pdbx_description
1 polymer ?
#
loop_
_entity_poly.entity_id
_entity_poly.type
_entity_poly.pdbx_seq_one_letter_code
_entity_poly.pdbx_strand_id
1 'polypeptide(L)'
;MMNPYVPLLIMIAAAAAVAVGGLVASALLGPKKANRVKVLNYECGLEATPGGGSSRRFPIKYFLTAMTFIVFDIEVVFLYPWAVSHERFGLFGLAAIASFVVLITIPFIYEWRRGGLDWSE
;
A
#
# COMPACT_ATOMS: atom_id res chain seq x y z
N MET A 1 11.89 -1.44 33.78
CA MET A 1 11.92 -1.83 32.35
C MET A 1 11.45 -0.62 31.54
N MET A 2 12.26 -0.14 30.60
CA MET A 2 11.93 1.05 29.81
C MET A 2 10.84 0.68 28.80
N ASN A 3 9.77 1.46 28.71
CA ASN A 3 8.67 1.17 27.81
C ASN A 3 9.19 1.16 26.35
N PRO A 4 9.13 0.03 25.62
CA PRO A 4 9.69 -0.09 24.27
C PRO A 4 9.02 0.83 23.25
N TYR A 5 7.83 1.38 23.56
CA TYR A 5 7.16 2.35 22.71
C TYR A 5 7.84 3.74 22.73
N VAL A 6 8.60 4.07 23.78
CA VAL A 6 9.26 5.38 23.88
C VAL A 6 10.37 5.56 22.82
N PRO A 7 11.34 4.63 22.66
CA PRO A 7 12.30 4.70 21.56
C PRO A 7 11.65 4.69 20.17
N LEU A 8 10.55 3.94 19.99
CA LEU A 8 9.81 3.88 18.73
C LEU A 8 9.24 5.26 18.35
N LEU A 9 8.58 5.93 19.30
CA LEU A 9 8.03 7.27 19.09
C LEU A 9 9.12 8.30 18.79
N ILE A 10 10.26 8.23 19.50
CA ILE A 10 11.41 9.11 19.23
C ILE A 10 11.91 8.90 17.80
N MET A 11 12.00 7.66 17.34
CA MET A 11 12.48 7.34 16.00
C MET A 11 11.50 7.82 14.90
N ILE A 12 10.19 7.67 15.11
CA ILE A 12 9.16 8.21 14.21
C ILE A 12 9.25 9.74 14.17
N ALA A 13 9.37 10.39 15.33
CA ALA A 13 9.49 11.84 15.43
C ALA A 13 10.77 12.35 14.74
N ALA A 14 11.90 11.67 14.92
CA ALA A 14 13.15 12.02 14.26
C ALA A 14 13.04 11.87 12.73
N ALA A 15 12.47 10.76 12.24
CA ALA A 15 12.25 10.55 10.81
C ALA A 15 11.33 11.64 10.21
N ALA A 16 10.24 11.97 10.89
CA ALA A 16 9.33 13.05 10.48
C ALA A 16 10.03 14.41 10.50
N ALA A 17 10.84 14.70 11.53
CA ALA A 17 11.59 15.95 11.64
C ALA A 17 12.60 16.10 10.50
N VAL A 18 13.30 15.04 10.11
CA VAL A 18 14.22 15.05 8.96
C VAL A 18 13.45 15.28 7.65
N ALA A 19 12.36 14.54 7.42
CA ALA A 19 11.58 14.66 6.18
C ALA A 19 10.95 16.05 6.04
N VAL A 20 10.23 16.52 7.07
CA VAL A 20 9.59 17.84 7.08
C VAL A 20 10.63 18.95 7.11
N GLY A 21 11.69 18.81 7.92
CA GLY A 21 12.79 19.78 7.98
C GLY A 21 13.49 19.96 6.64
N GLY A 22 13.72 18.86 5.91
CA GLY A 22 14.27 18.90 4.55
C GLY A 22 13.34 19.62 3.55
N LEU A 23 12.04 19.34 3.59
CA LEU A 23 11.05 20.03 2.77
C LEU A 23 10.97 21.53 3.09
N VAL A 24 10.97 21.89 4.37
CA VAL A 24 10.96 23.29 4.84
C VAL A 24 12.24 24.01 4.43
N ALA A 25 13.41 23.39 4.65
CA ALA A 25 14.68 23.95 4.23
C ALA A 25 14.73 24.18 2.71
N SER A 26 14.26 23.21 1.92
CA SER A 26 14.14 23.34 0.46
C SER A 26 13.21 24.49 0.05
N ALA A 27 12.06 24.62 0.70
CA ALA A 27 11.10 25.69 0.42
C ALA A 27 11.60 27.10 0.81
N LEU A 28 12.43 27.20 1.86
CA LEU A 28 12.98 28.46 2.36
C LEU A 28 14.27 28.87 1.64
N LEU A 29 15.20 27.94 1.44
CA LEU A 29 16.53 28.18 0.86
C LEU A 29 16.54 28.04 -0.67
N GLY A 30 15.56 27.34 -1.24
CA GLY A 30 15.49 27.06 -2.68
C GLY A 30 15.20 28.31 -3.53
N PRO A 31 15.78 28.42 -4.74
CA PRO A 31 15.55 29.54 -5.63
C PRO A 31 14.10 29.58 -6.13
N LYS A 32 13.38 30.64 -5.78
CA LYS A 32 11.96 30.85 -6.13
C LYS A 32 11.79 31.40 -7.56
N LYS A 33 12.16 30.59 -8.57
CA LYS A 33 12.03 30.95 -9.99
C LYS A 33 10.83 30.27 -10.65
N ALA A 34 9.63 30.64 -10.22
CA ALA A 34 8.39 30.24 -10.88
C ALA A 34 8.28 30.93 -12.24
N ASN A 35 7.90 30.19 -13.27
CA ASN A 35 7.58 30.69 -14.60
C ASN A 35 6.31 29.97 -15.07
N ARG A 36 5.47 30.64 -15.86
CA ARG A 36 4.23 30.06 -16.42
C ARG A 36 4.48 28.66 -16.98
N VAL A 37 5.53 28.48 -17.77
CA VAL A 37 5.89 27.17 -18.36
C VAL A 37 6.22 26.09 -17.31
N LYS A 38 6.84 26.46 -16.18
CA LYS A 38 7.24 25.50 -15.13
C LYS A 38 6.08 25.01 -14.27
N VAL A 39 4.95 25.73 -14.27
CA VAL A 39 3.78 25.44 -13.43
C VAL A 39 2.65 24.79 -14.25
N LEU A 40 2.81 24.69 -15.57
CA LEU A 40 1.89 23.96 -16.43
C LEU A 40 2.08 22.45 -16.27
N ASN A 41 0.99 21.69 -16.47
CA ASN A 41 1.04 20.24 -16.54
C ASN A 41 1.95 19.81 -17.70
N TYR A 42 2.70 18.73 -17.48
CA TYR A 42 3.58 18.18 -18.49
C TYR A 42 2.79 17.42 -19.56
N GLU A 43 2.85 17.91 -20.80
CA GLU A 43 2.18 17.32 -21.98
C GLU A 43 3.15 17.23 -23.18
N CYS A 44 4.43 16.94 -22.94
CA CYS A 44 5.47 16.85 -23.98
C CYS A 44 5.57 18.08 -24.91
N GLY A 45 5.23 19.28 -24.42
CA GLY A 45 5.26 20.53 -25.19
C GLY A 45 3.97 20.88 -25.92
N LEU A 46 2.92 20.05 -25.80
CA LEU A 46 1.57 20.39 -26.26
C LEU A 46 0.88 21.30 -25.25
N GLU A 47 0.06 22.23 -25.72
CA GLU A 47 -0.78 23.04 -24.84
C GLU A 47 -1.86 22.14 -24.21
N ALA A 48 -1.92 22.15 -22.87
CA ALA A 48 -2.93 21.42 -22.13
C ALA A 48 -4.33 21.84 -22.60
N THR A 49 -5.10 20.89 -23.13
CA THR A 49 -6.44 21.18 -23.65
C THR A 49 -7.35 21.65 -22.51
N PRO A 50 -7.89 22.89 -22.54
CA PRO A 50 -8.77 23.38 -21.48
C PRO A 50 -10.05 22.54 -21.47
N GLY A 51 -10.24 21.73 -20.43
CA GLY A 51 -11.38 20.80 -20.34
C GLY A 51 -11.23 19.48 -21.12
N GLY A 52 -10.05 19.19 -21.67
CA GLY A 52 -9.77 17.97 -22.42
C GLY A 52 -9.58 16.75 -21.52
N GLY A 53 -10.68 16.09 -21.15
CA GLY A 53 -10.70 14.62 -21.10
C GLY A 53 -10.07 13.90 -19.90
N SER A 54 -9.97 14.51 -18.71
CA SER A 54 -9.68 13.73 -17.48
C SER A 54 -10.91 12.96 -16.95
N SER A 55 -11.99 12.87 -17.73
CA SER A 55 -13.12 11.97 -17.41
C SER A 55 -12.93 10.57 -18.01
N ARG A 56 -11.69 10.09 -18.13
CA ARG A 56 -11.46 8.68 -18.42
C ARG A 56 -11.83 7.91 -17.16
N ARG A 57 -12.75 6.95 -17.28
CA ARG A 57 -13.08 6.05 -16.16
C ARG A 57 -11.80 5.35 -15.72
N PHE A 58 -11.48 5.47 -14.44
CA PHE A 58 -10.38 4.69 -13.88
C PHE A 58 -10.68 3.20 -14.07
N PRO A 59 -9.71 2.41 -14.56
CA PRO A 59 -9.88 0.98 -14.71
C PRO A 59 -10.28 0.30 -13.39
N ILE A 60 -11.26 -0.61 -13.43
CA ILE A 60 -11.72 -1.34 -12.24
C ILE A 60 -10.66 -2.29 -11.65
N LYS A 61 -9.62 -2.62 -12.42
CA LYS A 61 -8.49 -3.47 -11.98
C LYS A 61 -7.81 -2.98 -10.70
N TYR A 62 -7.74 -1.66 -10.49
CA TYR A 62 -7.24 -1.10 -9.23
C TYR A 62 -8.13 -1.45 -8.03
N PHE A 63 -9.45 -1.44 -8.23
CA PHE A 63 -10.42 -1.81 -7.19
C PHE A 63 -10.34 -3.30 -6.86
N LEU A 64 -10.31 -4.17 -7.88
CA LEU A 64 -10.20 -5.62 -7.68
C LEU A 64 -8.92 -5.96 -6.90
N THR A 65 -7.77 -5.41 -7.32
CA THR A 65 -6.49 -5.64 -6.64
C THR A 65 -6.50 -5.14 -5.20
N ALA A 66 -7.06 -3.95 -4.94
CA ALA A 66 -7.14 -3.40 -3.58
C ALA A 66 -8.08 -4.22 -2.68
N MET A 67 -9.22 -4.67 -3.21
CA MET A 67 -10.17 -5.51 -2.50
C MET A 67 -9.53 -6.84 -2.10
N THR A 68 -8.85 -7.52 -3.02
CA THR A 68 -8.16 -8.78 -2.76
C THR A 68 -7.02 -8.61 -1.76
N PHE A 69 -6.27 -7.50 -1.85
CA PHE A 69 -5.25 -7.16 -0.86
C PHE A 69 -5.83 -7.05 0.55
N ILE A 70 -6.96 -6.35 0.72
CA ILE A 70 -7.60 -6.19 2.03
C ILE A 70 -8.06 -7.54 2.61
N VAL A 71 -8.67 -8.39 1.77
CA VAL A 71 -9.11 -9.73 2.19
C VAL A 71 -7.91 -10.57 2.63
N PHE A 72 -6.84 -10.60 1.84
CA PHE A 72 -5.63 -11.35 2.16
C PHE A 72 -4.91 -10.81 3.41
N ASP A 73 -4.86 -9.49 3.60
CA ASP A 73 -4.26 -8.88 4.79
C ASP A 73 -5.00 -9.29 6.07
N ILE A 74 -6.34 -9.32 6.02
CA ILE A 74 -7.17 -9.83 7.13
C ILE A 74 -6.87 -11.31 7.40
N GLU A 75 -6.68 -12.13 6.38
CA GLU A 75 -6.32 -13.55 6.53
C GLU A 75 -4.96 -13.71 7.23
N VAL A 76 -3.96 -12.90 6.89
CA VAL A 76 -2.65 -12.89 7.55
C VAL A 76 -2.78 -12.50 9.03
N VAL A 77 -3.67 -11.55 9.36
CA VAL A 77 -3.95 -11.19 10.75
C VAL A 77 -4.43 -12.39 11.57
N PHE A 78 -5.23 -13.29 10.98
CA PHE A 78 -5.64 -14.53 11.64
C PHE A 78 -4.51 -15.55 11.80
N LEU A 79 -3.48 -15.51 10.94
CA LEU A 79 -2.32 -16.39 11.05
C LEU A 79 -1.35 -15.97 12.17
N TYR A 80 -1.28 -14.67 12.53
CA TYR A 80 -0.32 -14.18 13.53
C TYR A 80 -0.46 -14.81 14.92
N PRO A 81 -1.65 -14.91 15.53
CA PRO A 81 -1.78 -15.53 16.86
C PRO A 81 -1.28 -16.96 16.87
N TRP A 82 -1.59 -17.74 15.83
CA TRP A 82 -1.07 -19.08 15.70
C TRP A 82 0.44 -19.10 15.51
N ALA A 83 1.00 -18.27 14.61
CA ALA A 83 2.44 -18.24 14.34
C ALA A 83 3.25 -17.93 15.62
N VAL A 84 2.78 -16.98 16.43
CA VAL A 84 3.44 -16.59 17.68
C VAL A 84 3.30 -17.65 18.79
N SER A 85 2.25 -18.48 18.76
CA SER A 85 1.96 -19.45 19.82
C SER A 85 1.90 -20.92 19.35
N HIS A 86 2.54 -21.22 18.21
CA HIS A 86 2.47 -22.52 17.54
C HIS A 86 2.89 -23.70 18.43
N GLU A 87 3.83 -23.49 19.34
CA GLU A 87 4.34 -24.48 20.29
C GLU A 87 3.24 -25.10 21.17
N ARG A 88 2.14 -24.36 21.44
CA ARG A 88 1.04 -24.83 22.30
C ARG A 88 0.07 -25.76 21.59
N PHE A 89 0.00 -25.73 20.26
CA PHE A 89 -1.04 -26.40 19.49
C PHE A 89 -0.56 -27.65 18.75
N GLY A 90 0.76 -27.84 18.62
CA GLY A 90 1.37 -29.02 18.00
C GLY A 90 0.77 -29.38 16.64
N LEU A 91 0.57 -30.67 16.39
CA LEU A 91 0.03 -31.19 15.12
C LEU A 91 -1.42 -30.76 14.85
N PHE A 92 -2.23 -30.56 15.90
CA PHE A 92 -3.61 -30.12 15.73
C PHE A 92 -3.68 -28.69 15.20
N GLY A 93 -2.90 -27.77 15.78
CA GLY A 93 -2.81 -26.40 15.29
C GLY A 93 -2.29 -26.31 13.87
N LEU A 94 -1.31 -27.15 13.52
CA LEU A 94 -0.80 -27.25 12.16
C LEU A 94 -1.89 -27.69 11.18
N ALA A 95 -2.66 -28.74 11.51
CA ALA A 95 -3.75 -29.22 10.67
C ALA A 95 -4.86 -28.16 10.52
N ALA A 96 -5.22 -27.48 11.60
CA ALA A 96 -6.22 -26.42 11.59
C ALA A 96 -5.80 -25.26 10.67
N ILE A 97 -4.55 -24.78 10.77
CA ILE A 97 -4.06 -23.68 9.95
C ILE A 97 -3.81 -24.10 8.52
N ALA A 98 -3.32 -25.31 8.27
CA ALA A 98 -3.23 -25.86 6.92
C ALA A 98 -4.62 -25.91 6.26
N SER A 99 -5.66 -26.33 7.00
CA SER A 99 -7.03 -26.32 6.49
C SER A 99 -7.55 -24.90 6.23
N PHE A 100 -7.23 -23.94 7.10
CA PHE A 100 -7.57 -22.53 6.92
C PHE A 100 -6.92 -21.96 5.66
N VAL A 101 -5.61 -22.17 5.48
CA VAL A 101 -4.85 -21.74 4.30
C VAL A 101 -5.43 -22.34 3.01
N VAL A 102 -5.79 -23.61 3.02
CA VAL A 102 -6.46 -24.25 1.86
C VAL A 102 -7.79 -23.57 1.56
N LEU A 103 -8.62 -23.33 2.58
CA LEU A 103 -9.93 -22.72 2.41
C LEU A 103 -9.86 -21.30 1.83
N ILE A 104 -8.92 -20.47 2.29
CA ILE A 104 -8.72 -19.10 1.78
C ILE A 104 -8.04 -19.07 0.40
N THR A 105 -7.25 -20.09 0.07
CA THR A 105 -6.61 -20.18 -1.25
C THR A 105 -7.64 -20.47 -2.34
N ILE A 106 -8.77 -21.11 -2.03
CA ILE A 106 -9.84 -21.40 -3.00
C ILE A 106 -10.43 -20.13 -3.65
N PRO A 107 -10.93 -19.12 -2.91
CA PRO A 107 -11.43 -17.88 -3.51
C PRO A 107 -10.33 -17.10 -4.25
N PHE A 108 -9.09 -17.12 -3.76
CA PHE A 108 -7.96 -16.53 -4.49
C PHE A 108 -7.71 -17.20 -5.85
N ILE A 109 -7.69 -18.53 -5.90
CA ILE A 109 -7.58 -19.28 -7.17
C ILE A 109 -8.77 -18.97 -8.07
N TYR A 110 -9.98 -18.88 -7.52
CA TYR A 110 -11.17 -18.54 -8.31
C TYR A 110 -11.03 -17.17 -8.97
N GLU A 111 -10.61 -16.16 -8.22
CA GLU A 111 -10.41 -14.81 -8.75
C GLU A 111 -9.32 -14.79 -9.84
N TRP A 112 -8.19 -15.47 -9.59
CA TRP A 112 -7.11 -15.57 -10.55
C TRP A 112 -7.58 -16.24 -11.85
N ARG A 113 -8.33 -17.34 -11.74
CA ARG A 113 -8.90 -18.04 -12.91
C ARG A 113 -9.94 -17.21 -13.66
N ARG A 114 -10.58 -16.23 -13.00
CA ARG A 114 -11.53 -15.29 -13.61
C ARG A 114 -10.86 -14.05 -14.22
N GLY A 115 -9.54 -13.95 -14.15
CA GLY A 115 -8.79 -12.81 -14.69
C GLY A 115 -8.93 -11.54 -13.86
N GLY A 116 -9.34 -11.64 -12.58
CA GLY A 116 -9.46 -10.47 -11.68
C GLY A 116 -8.12 -9.73 -11.46
N LEU A 117 -7.01 -10.44 -11.72
CA LEU A 117 -5.64 -9.95 -11.58
C LEU A 117 -4.92 -9.81 -12.93
N ASP A 118 -5.63 -9.82 -14.05
CA ASP A 118 -5.01 -9.63 -15.37
C ASP A 118 -4.69 -8.16 -15.61
N TRP A 119 -3.41 -7.87 -15.80
CA TRP A 119 -2.89 -6.52 -16.08
C TRP A 119 -2.46 -6.32 -17.53
N SER A 120 -2.45 -7.40 -18.33
CA SER A 120 -2.11 -7.36 -19.75
C SER A 120 -3.29 -6.80 -20.54
N GLU A 121 -3.24 -5.49 -20.78
CA GLU A 121 -3.71 -4.89 -22.03
C GLU A 121 -2.54 -4.80 -23.01
#